data_AF-A0A920CS08-F1
#
_entry.id   AF-A0A920CS08-F1
#
_cell.length_a   1.000
_cell.length_b   1.000
_cell.length_c   1.000
_cell.angle_alpha   90.00
_cell.angle_beta   90.00
_cell.angle_gamma   90.00
#
_symmetry.space_group_name_H-M   'P 1'
#
loop_
_entity.id
_entity.type
_entity.pdbx_description
1 polymer ?
#
loop_
_entity_poly.entity_id
_entity_poly.type
_entity_poly.pdbx_seq_one_letter_code
_entity_poly.pdbx_strand_id
1 'polypeptide(L)'
;MDMLNISRYAFITAFFLYCLGFIFYMIAFGGKKWRNRDPELHMKRWGKIAFIISVLGFACHSIYFFTRWAGAGHVPTSNMYEFMAFLALVIMLVFIIITAIYRSFILGLFTLPLIIIIVAYASVFPHEVQPLIPALKSVWLGIHVTMAALGSAFFAVGSVAGFMYLLRVIDFQGESKRDKRMQRWLEVTIYFVVVVVAFIGTVFLFRGIGYEAEFLQRNEIAAAERQASISEHTVIYKMPPIFKPYNSEVVHIDSFLGLKSAVFETPVWMKGVDAARKWNTVVWSFLSGSLLYGIIRLLLRKPIGAVLHPSLQRIDPKHLDEISYRAIALGFPVYTLGALIFAMIWASIAWGRFWAWDPKEVWALITWLFYSAYLHLRLSRSWYGLRSAWLSVIGYIVVMFTLIGINLIIAGLHSYAGV
;
A
#
# COMPACT_ATOMS: atom_id res chain seq x y z
N MET A 1 -27.74 17.36 -1.35
CA MET A 1 -26.30 17.31 -1.03
C MET A 1 -25.57 16.90 -2.29
N ASP A 2 -24.48 17.59 -2.61
CA ASP A 2 -23.57 17.19 -3.69
C ASP A 2 -23.01 15.77 -3.43
N MET A 3 -23.04 14.91 -4.45
CA MET A 3 -22.63 13.51 -4.36
C MET A 3 -21.16 13.38 -3.94
N LEU A 4 -20.31 14.33 -4.34
CA LEU A 4 -18.90 14.35 -3.94
C LEU A 4 -18.72 14.67 -2.46
N ASN A 5 -19.58 15.51 -1.88
CA ASN A 5 -19.58 15.77 -0.44
C ASN A 5 -20.01 14.53 0.37
N ILE A 6 -21.05 13.81 -0.08
CA ILE A 6 -21.46 12.54 0.55
C ILE A 6 -20.32 11.54 0.50
N SER A 7 -19.68 11.43 -0.67
CA SER A 7 -18.52 10.57 -0.88
C SER A 7 -17.42 10.85 0.13
N ARG A 8 -17.03 12.12 0.31
CA ARG A 8 -16.01 12.53 1.28
C ARG A 8 -16.35 12.11 2.71
N TYR A 9 -17.58 12.38 3.18
CA TYR A 9 -17.98 11.99 4.53
C TYR A 9 -18.03 10.47 4.73
N ALA A 10 -18.49 9.74 3.71
CA ALA A 10 -18.54 8.29 3.74
C ALA A 10 -17.14 7.66 3.84
N PHE A 11 -16.16 8.23 3.12
CA PHE A 11 -14.76 7.80 3.17
C PHE A 11 -14.13 8.00 4.55
N ILE A 12 -14.29 9.20 5.13
CA ILE A 12 -13.79 9.52 6.47
C ILE A 12 -14.46 8.62 7.52
N THR A 13 -15.77 8.43 7.43
CA THR A 13 -16.52 7.54 8.32
C THR A 13 -16.01 6.11 8.24
N ALA A 14 -15.76 5.60 7.02
CA ALA A 14 -15.17 4.28 6.81
C ALA A 14 -13.80 4.14 7.48
N PHE A 15 -12.92 5.14 7.35
CA PHE A 15 -11.61 5.15 7.99
C PHE A 15 -11.71 5.01 9.52
N PHE A 16 -12.56 5.81 10.17
CA PHE A 16 -12.74 5.73 11.62
C PHE A 16 -13.37 4.41 12.06
N LEU A 17 -14.30 3.85 11.29
CA LEU A 17 -14.87 2.53 11.56
C LEU A 17 -13.84 1.42 11.42
N TYR A 18 -12.93 1.49 10.44
CA TYR A 18 -11.81 0.55 10.33
C TYR A 18 -10.85 0.65 11.52
N CYS A 19 -10.49 1.87 11.93
CA CYS A 19 -9.67 2.11 13.12
C CYS A 19 -10.33 1.55 14.38
N LEU A 20 -11.64 1.79 14.55
CA LEU A 20 -12.42 1.26 15.66
C LEU A 20 -12.44 -0.27 15.62
N GLY A 21 -12.75 -0.86 14.47
CA GLY A 21 -12.72 -2.32 14.25
C GLY A 21 -11.37 -2.93 14.63
N PHE A 22 -10.26 -2.28 14.24
CA PHE A 22 -8.91 -2.71 14.63
C PHE A 22 -8.69 -2.67 16.15
N ILE A 23 -9.14 -1.63 16.85
CA ILE A 23 -9.07 -1.56 18.32
C ILE A 23 -9.84 -2.75 18.95
N PHE A 24 -11.03 -3.07 18.43
CA PHE A 24 -11.80 -4.22 18.91
C PHE A 24 -11.09 -5.55 18.61
N TYR A 25 -10.39 -5.69 17.48
CA TYR A 25 -9.53 -6.84 17.23
C TYR A 25 -8.38 -6.92 18.25
N MET A 26 -7.72 -5.80 18.55
CA MET A 26 -6.68 -5.76 19.60
C MET A 26 -7.23 -6.17 20.97
N ILE A 27 -8.46 -5.78 21.32
CA ILE A 27 -9.13 -6.22 22.57
C ILE A 27 -9.44 -7.73 22.53
N ALA A 28 -9.88 -8.25 21.38
CA ALA A 28 -10.17 -9.67 21.20
C ALA A 28 -8.94 -10.56 21.45
N PHE A 29 -7.76 -10.12 21.02
CA PHE A 29 -6.50 -10.87 21.14
C PHE A 29 -5.67 -10.50 22.38
N GLY A 30 -5.78 -9.27 22.89
CA GLY A 30 -5.03 -8.76 24.03
C GLY A 30 -5.64 -9.05 25.41
N GLY A 31 -6.89 -9.53 25.48
CA GLY A 31 -7.68 -9.71 26.71
C GLY A 31 -7.17 -10.74 27.74
N LYS A 32 -5.93 -11.23 27.61
CA LYS A 32 -5.29 -12.28 28.43
C LYS A 32 -5.32 -12.02 29.95
N LYS A 33 -5.58 -10.78 30.39
CA LYS A 33 -5.49 -10.35 31.80
C LYS A 33 -6.83 -10.06 32.49
N TRP A 34 -7.96 -10.15 31.81
CA TRP A 34 -9.25 -9.82 32.43
C TRP A 34 -9.81 -11.06 33.15
N ARG A 35 -9.73 -11.01 34.48
CA ARG A 35 -10.02 -12.07 35.47
C ARG A 35 -11.35 -12.81 35.16
N ASN A 36 -11.35 -14.15 35.23
CA ASN A 36 -12.52 -15.05 35.16
C ASN A 36 -13.28 -15.24 33.83
N ARG A 37 -12.68 -15.03 32.65
CA ARG A 37 -13.34 -15.33 31.36
C ARG A 37 -12.65 -16.44 30.58
N ASP A 38 -13.44 -17.32 29.96
CA ASP A 38 -12.96 -18.27 28.95
C ASP A 38 -12.30 -17.48 27.79
N PRO A 39 -11.00 -17.69 27.55
CA PRO A 39 -10.28 -16.98 26.51
C PRO A 39 -10.82 -17.19 25.10
N GLU A 40 -11.39 -18.36 24.80
CA GLU A 40 -11.95 -18.62 23.47
C GLU A 40 -13.26 -17.87 23.24
N LEU A 41 -14.13 -17.88 24.24
CA LEU A 41 -15.39 -17.15 24.21
C LEU A 41 -15.17 -15.64 24.09
N HIS A 42 -14.17 -15.11 24.81
CA HIS A 42 -13.76 -13.71 24.70
C HIS A 42 -13.32 -13.38 23.28
N MET A 43 -12.39 -14.17 22.72
CA MET A 43 -11.88 -13.97 21.37
C MET A 43 -13.00 -14.02 20.32
N LYS A 44 -13.92 -14.99 20.41
CA LYS A 44 -15.07 -15.11 19.50
C LYS A 44 -16.01 -13.92 19.60
N ARG A 45 -16.37 -13.48 20.82
CA ARG A 45 -17.31 -12.36 21.04
C ARG A 45 -16.73 -11.05 20.51
N TRP A 46 -15.53 -10.69 20.95
CA TRP A 46 -14.89 -9.43 20.55
C TRP A 46 -14.45 -9.45 19.09
N GLY A 47 -13.99 -10.60 18.59
CA GLY A 47 -13.69 -10.79 17.16
C GLY A 47 -14.92 -10.60 16.27
N LYS A 48 -16.09 -11.08 16.70
CA LYS A 48 -17.36 -10.85 15.99
C LYS A 48 -17.77 -9.37 16.01
N ILE A 49 -17.64 -8.68 17.14
CA ILE A 49 -17.92 -7.24 17.24
C ILE A 49 -16.98 -6.45 16.31
N ALA A 50 -15.67 -6.74 16.37
CA ALA A 50 -14.67 -6.13 15.50
C ALA A 50 -15.00 -6.34 14.02
N PHE A 51 -15.40 -7.55 13.64
CA PHE A 51 -15.83 -7.89 12.29
C PHE A 51 -17.07 -7.09 11.85
N ILE A 52 -18.11 -7.02 12.69
CA ILE A 52 -19.34 -6.26 12.39
C ILE A 52 -19.02 -4.78 12.17
N ILE A 53 -18.22 -4.16 13.05
CA ILE A 53 -17.80 -2.77 12.92
C ILE A 53 -17.01 -2.58 11.61
N SER A 54 -16.13 -3.52 11.28
CA SER A 54 -15.36 -3.47 10.02
C SER A 54 -16.28 -3.60 8.79
N VAL A 55 -17.33 -4.43 8.84
CA VAL A 55 -18.34 -4.55 7.78
C VAL A 55 -19.16 -3.27 7.64
N LEU A 56 -19.48 -2.57 8.74
CA LEU A 56 -20.08 -1.23 8.67
C LEU A 56 -19.13 -0.23 7.99
N GLY A 57 -17.83 -0.29 8.32
CA GLY A 57 -16.80 0.47 7.62
C GLY A 57 -16.78 0.18 6.11
N PHE A 58 -16.88 -1.10 5.72
CA PHE A 58 -17.03 -1.51 4.32
C PHE A 58 -18.27 -0.92 3.66
N ALA A 59 -19.42 -0.94 4.33
CA ALA A 59 -20.64 -0.33 3.80
C ALA A 59 -20.47 1.17 3.55
N CYS A 60 -19.89 1.91 4.49
CA CYS A 60 -19.54 3.33 4.29
C CYS A 60 -18.53 3.52 3.13
N HIS A 61 -17.54 2.65 3.01
CA HIS A 61 -16.56 2.73 1.94
C HIS A 61 -17.18 2.43 0.55
N SER A 62 -18.15 1.52 0.48
CA SER A 62 -18.96 1.29 -0.72
C SER A 62 -19.82 2.51 -1.06
N ILE A 63 -20.43 3.18 -0.06
CA ILE A 63 -21.15 4.44 -0.28
C ILE A 63 -20.21 5.49 -0.88
N TYR A 64 -18.99 5.63 -0.36
CA TYR A 64 -17.95 6.49 -0.96
C TYR A 64 -17.76 6.17 -2.44
N PHE A 65 -17.57 4.90 -2.79
CA PHE A 65 -17.28 4.48 -4.16
C PHE A 65 -18.41 4.81 -5.12
N PHE A 66 -19.66 4.45 -4.79
CA PHE A 66 -20.80 4.67 -5.69
C PHE A 66 -21.20 6.13 -5.80
N THR A 67 -21.14 6.90 -4.70
CA THR A 67 -21.43 8.35 -4.74
C THR A 67 -20.34 9.12 -5.47
N ARG A 68 -19.07 8.71 -5.33
CA ARG A 68 -17.98 9.30 -6.11
C ARG A 68 -18.12 9.01 -7.59
N TRP A 69 -18.46 7.77 -7.95
CA TRP A 69 -18.75 7.41 -9.35
C TRP A 69 -19.85 8.29 -9.91
N ALA A 70 -20.99 8.40 -9.21
CA ALA A 70 -22.11 9.24 -9.64
C ALA A 70 -21.71 10.72 -9.81
N GLY A 71 -20.87 11.26 -8.92
CA GLY A 71 -20.39 12.65 -8.99
C GLY A 71 -19.32 12.90 -10.05
N ALA A 72 -18.42 11.93 -10.29
CA ALA A 72 -17.33 12.05 -11.25
C ALA A 72 -17.74 11.71 -12.70
N GLY A 73 -18.84 10.97 -12.87
CA GLY A 73 -19.30 10.49 -14.19
C GLY A 73 -18.50 9.31 -14.75
N HIS A 74 -17.54 8.78 -14.00
CA HIS A 74 -16.75 7.59 -14.35
C HIS A 74 -16.38 6.79 -13.10
N VAL A 75 -15.94 5.54 -13.30
CA VAL A 75 -15.47 4.68 -12.20
C VAL A 75 -14.29 5.37 -11.49
N PRO A 76 -14.31 5.49 -10.14
CA PRO A 76 -13.28 6.19 -9.40
C PRO A 76 -12.04 5.31 -9.25
N THR A 77 -11.28 5.18 -10.34
CA THR A 77 -9.99 4.48 -10.41
C THR A 77 -8.98 5.23 -11.29
N SER A 78 -9.22 6.51 -11.57
CA SER A 78 -8.47 7.27 -12.59
C SER A 78 -7.18 7.92 -12.07
N ASN A 79 -7.11 8.19 -10.76
CA ASN A 79 -5.95 8.78 -10.11
C ASN A 79 -5.51 7.96 -8.88
N MET A 80 -4.39 8.33 -8.26
CA MET A 80 -3.83 7.58 -7.14
C MET A 80 -4.69 7.60 -5.87
N TYR A 81 -5.37 8.72 -5.55
CA TYR A 81 -6.31 8.78 -4.44
C TYR A 81 -7.43 7.74 -4.63
N GLU A 82 -8.07 7.78 -5.79
CA GLU A 82 -9.18 6.92 -6.13
C GLU A 82 -8.78 5.45 -6.23
N PHE A 83 -7.64 5.16 -6.87
CA PHE A 83 -7.11 3.81 -7.00
C PHE A 83 -6.76 3.19 -5.64
N MET A 84 -6.08 3.93 -4.75
CA MET A 84 -5.73 3.41 -3.42
C MET A 84 -6.97 3.22 -2.54
N ALA A 85 -7.94 4.13 -2.62
CA ALA A 85 -9.23 3.96 -1.95
C ALA A 85 -9.96 2.69 -2.45
N PHE A 86 -10.04 2.50 -3.77
CA PHE A 86 -10.64 1.31 -4.37
C PHE A 86 -9.89 0.03 -3.99
N LEU A 87 -8.55 0.04 -4.00
CA LEU A 87 -7.74 -1.10 -3.57
C LEU A 87 -8.05 -1.50 -2.12
N ALA A 88 -8.13 -0.53 -1.20
CA ALA A 88 -8.51 -0.78 0.18
C ALA A 88 -9.93 -1.35 0.31
N LEU A 89 -10.89 -0.82 -0.45
CA LEU A 89 -12.27 -1.33 -0.50
C LEU A 89 -12.28 -2.81 -0.89
N VAL A 90 -11.54 -3.18 -1.94
CA VAL A 90 -11.54 -4.55 -2.47
C VAL A 90 -10.73 -5.50 -1.57
N ILE A 91 -9.65 -5.05 -0.93
CA ILE A 91 -8.98 -5.83 0.14
C ILE A 91 -9.95 -6.14 1.27
N MET A 92 -10.76 -5.17 1.70
CA MET A 92 -11.78 -5.38 2.71
C MET A 92 -12.87 -6.36 2.25
N LEU A 93 -13.31 -6.29 1.00
CA LEU A 93 -14.25 -7.26 0.42
C LEU A 93 -13.67 -8.68 0.44
N VAL A 94 -12.44 -8.87 -0.04
CA VAL A 94 -11.77 -10.17 -0.04
C VAL A 94 -11.59 -10.68 1.39
N PHE A 95 -11.22 -9.81 2.33
CA PHE A 95 -11.13 -10.16 3.75
C PHE A 95 -12.46 -10.68 4.30
N ILE A 96 -13.58 -10.03 3.98
CA ILE A 96 -14.93 -10.48 4.38
C ILE A 96 -15.22 -11.86 3.79
N ILE A 97 -14.95 -12.07 2.50
CA ILE A 97 -15.18 -13.35 1.81
C ILE A 97 -14.34 -14.47 2.45
N ILE A 98 -13.03 -14.26 2.63
CA ILE A 98 -12.13 -15.25 3.24
C ILE A 98 -12.53 -15.53 4.69
N THR A 99 -12.90 -14.50 5.46
CA THR A 99 -13.39 -14.67 6.83
C THR A 99 -14.69 -15.47 6.87
N ALA A 100 -15.59 -15.28 5.90
CA ALA A 100 -16.84 -16.04 5.79
C ALA A 100 -16.59 -17.53 5.46
N ILE A 101 -15.65 -17.81 4.55
CA ILE A 101 -15.28 -19.18 4.14
C ILE A 101 -14.61 -19.93 5.30
N TYR A 102 -13.62 -19.32 5.95
CA TYR A 102 -12.80 -19.98 6.98
C TYR A 102 -13.34 -19.79 8.41
N ARG A 103 -14.36 -18.95 8.60
CA ARG A 103 -14.97 -18.61 9.90
C ARG A 103 -13.94 -18.17 10.95
N SER A 104 -12.89 -17.49 10.49
CA SER A 104 -11.74 -17.11 11.31
C SER A 104 -11.58 -15.60 11.35
N PHE A 105 -11.97 -14.98 12.45
CA PHE A 105 -11.88 -13.53 12.65
C PHE A 105 -10.44 -13.02 12.83
N ILE A 106 -9.47 -13.91 12.99
CA ILE A 106 -8.09 -13.58 13.37
C ILE A 106 -7.30 -12.86 12.29
N LEU A 107 -7.66 -13.11 11.03
CA LEU A 107 -7.06 -12.41 9.89
C LEU A 107 -7.27 -10.89 10.03
N GLY A 108 -8.36 -10.46 10.67
CA GLY A 108 -8.68 -9.05 10.86
C GLY A 108 -7.64 -8.29 11.68
N LEU A 109 -6.90 -8.97 12.56
CA LEU A 109 -5.83 -8.35 13.35
C LEU A 109 -4.70 -7.78 12.48
N PHE A 110 -4.45 -8.36 11.31
CA PHE A 110 -3.37 -7.93 10.41
C PHE A 110 -3.90 -7.34 9.10
N THR A 111 -5.09 -7.75 8.65
CA THR A 111 -5.70 -7.18 7.44
C THR A 111 -6.25 -5.78 7.67
N LEU A 112 -6.86 -5.46 8.82
CA LEU A 112 -7.36 -4.11 9.08
C LEU A 112 -6.25 -3.05 9.13
N PRO A 113 -5.10 -3.28 9.80
CA PRO A 113 -3.96 -2.36 9.72
C PRO A 113 -3.50 -2.09 8.29
N LEU A 114 -3.43 -3.12 7.44
CA LEU A 114 -3.09 -2.95 6.03
C LEU A 114 -4.10 -2.04 5.32
N ILE A 115 -5.40 -2.25 5.53
CA ILE A 115 -6.47 -1.42 4.96
C ILE A 115 -6.35 0.02 5.46
N ILE A 116 -6.17 0.23 6.77
CA ILE A 116 -6.01 1.56 7.39
C ILE A 116 -4.80 2.28 6.79
N ILE A 117 -3.67 1.60 6.62
CA ILE A 117 -2.47 2.16 5.99
C ILE A 117 -2.76 2.59 4.55
N ILE A 118 -3.43 1.77 3.75
CA ILE A 118 -3.74 2.09 2.35
C ILE A 118 -4.73 3.26 2.27
N VAL A 119 -5.76 3.32 3.13
CA VAL A 119 -6.71 4.43 3.19
C VAL A 119 -6.04 5.74 3.64
N ALA A 120 -5.15 5.67 4.64
CA ALA A 120 -4.37 6.81 5.09
C ALA A 120 -3.38 7.28 4.01
N TYR A 121 -2.77 6.36 3.28
CA TYR A 121 -1.91 6.65 2.13
C TYR A 121 -2.69 7.28 0.97
N ALA A 122 -3.90 6.80 0.67
CA ALA A 122 -4.77 7.42 -0.33
C ALA A 122 -4.98 8.91 -0.03
N SER A 123 -5.19 9.24 1.25
CA SER A 123 -5.41 10.60 1.75
C SER A 123 -4.17 11.52 1.65
N VAL A 124 -3.00 10.98 1.26
CA VAL A 124 -1.83 11.79 0.89
C VAL A 124 -2.00 12.43 -0.48
N PHE A 125 -2.83 11.88 -1.37
CA PHE A 125 -2.98 12.40 -2.73
C PHE A 125 -4.07 13.48 -2.84
N PRO A 126 -4.05 14.30 -3.90
CA PRO A 126 -5.14 15.23 -4.20
C PRO A 126 -6.48 14.51 -4.31
N HIS A 127 -7.53 15.08 -3.70
CA HIS A 127 -8.87 14.46 -3.62
C HIS A 127 -9.82 14.93 -4.74
N GLU A 128 -9.37 15.88 -5.56
CA GLU A 128 -10.14 16.46 -6.65
C GLU A 128 -10.40 15.43 -7.75
N VAL A 129 -11.58 15.52 -8.36
CA VAL A 129 -11.90 14.69 -9.52
C VAL A 129 -11.18 15.29 -10.72
N GLN A 130 -10.26 14.53 -11.29
CA GLN A 130 -9.56 14.94 -12.50
C GLN A 130 -10.28 14.43 -13.76
N PRO A 131 -10.37 15.25 -14.82
CA PRO A 131 -10.99 14.83 -16.07
C PRO A 131 -10.18 13.70 -16.72
N LEU A 132 -10.87 12.71 -17.28
CA LEU A 132 -10.22 11.62 -18.01
C LEU A 132 -9.56 12.14 -19.29
N ILE A 133 -8.27 11.90 -19.45
CA ILE A 133 -7.59 12.06 -20.74
C ILE A 133 -8.23 11.09 -21.77
N PRO A 134 -8.22 11.42 -23.09
CA PRO A 134 -8.92 10.62 -24.10
C PRO A 134 -8.61 9.12 -24.09
N ALA A 135 -7.35 8.75 -23.84
CA ALA A 135 -6.90 7.35 -23.73
C ALA A 135 -7.58 6.55 -22.58
N LEU A 136 -8.15 7.24 -21.58
CA LEU A 136 -8.85 6.64 -20.44
C LEU A 136 -10.35 6.50 -20.64
N LYS A 137 -10.92 7.02 -21.73
CA LYS A 137 -12.36 6.92 -22.03
C LYS A 137 -12.72 5.57 -22.67
N SER A 138 -12.48 4.48 -21.94
CA SER A 138 -12.78 3.13 -22.40
C SER A 138 -13.27 2.25 -21.26
N VAL A 139 -14.32 1.46 -21.52
CA VAL A 139 -14.83 0.45 -20.56
C VAL A 139 -13.74 -0.56 -20.18
N TRP A 140 -12.83 -0.85 -21.12
CA TRP A 140 -11.73 -1.78 -20.89
C TRP A 140 -10.75 -1.32 -19.82
N LEU A 141 -10.54 0.00 -19.66
CA LEU A 141 -9.75 0.53 -18.55
C LEU A 141 -10.40 0.15 -17.21
N GLY A 142 -11.71 0.39 -17.09
CA GLY A 142 -12.47 0.04 -15.89
C GLY A 142 -12.36 -1.44 -15.55
N ILE A 143 -12.56 -2.32 -16.54
CA ILE A 143 -12.46 -3.77 -16.34
C ILE A 143 -11.02 -4.17 -15.96
N HIS A 144 -10.02 -3.71 -16.71
CA HIS A 144 -8.61 -3.96 -16.44
C HIS A 144 -8.22 -3.58 -15.01
N VAL A 145 -8.44 -2.32 -14.63
CA VAL A 145 -7.96 -1.77 -13.35
C VAL A 145 -8.71 -2.41 -12.18
N THR A 146 -10.02 -2.60 -12.30
CA THR A 146 -10.81 -3.19 -11.21
C THR A 146 -10.47 -4.65 -10.97
N MET A 147 -10.26 -5.44 -12.03
CA MET A 147 -9.85 -6.85 -11.89
C MET A 147 -8.39 -7.00 -11.48
N ALA A 148 -7.48 -6.14 -11.94
CA ALA A 148 -6.10 -6.11 -11.47
C ALA A 148 -6.03 -5.82 -9.97
N ALA A 149 -6.81 -4.84 -9.49
CA ALA A 149 -6.93 -4.53 -8.06
C ALA A 149 -7.57 -5.68 -7.26
N LEU A 150 -8.59 -6.36 -7.79
CA LEU A 150 -9.19 -7.53 -7.14
C LEU A 150 -8.20 -8.70 -7.01
N GLY A 151 -7.45 -9.01 -8.06
CA GLY A 151 -6.38 -10.01 -7.98
C GLY A 151 -5.30 -9.65 -6.96
N SER A 152 -4.90 -8.37 -6.95
CA SER A 152 -3.95 -7.82 -5.96
C SER A 152 -4.48 -7.90 -4.52
N ALA A 153 -5.79 -7.75 -4.33
CA ALA A 153 -6.43 -7.87 -3.01
C ALA A 153 -6.41 -9.30 -2.47
N PHE A 154 -6.61 -10.31 -3.32
CA PHE A 154 -6.42 -11.71 -2.96
C PHE A 154 -4.96 -12.01 -2.58
N PHE A 155 -4.00 -11.48 -3.32
CA PHE A 155 -2.57 -11.57 -2.97
C PHE A 155 -2.28 -10.88 -1.64
N ALA A 156 -2.90 -9.73 -1.36
CA ALA A 156 -2.76 -9.02 -0.09
C ALA A 156 -3.21 -9.88 1.10
N VAL A 157 -4.43 -10.41 1.06
CA VAL A 157 -4.98 -11.25 2.14
C VAL A 157 -4.20 -12.55 2.29
N GLY A 158 -3.77 -13.15 1.17
CA GLY A 158 -2.90 -14.32 1.18
C GLY A 158 -1.54 -14.04 1.83
N SER A 159 -0.93 -12.90 1.51
CA SER A 159 0.31 -12.43 2.13
C SER A 159 0.14 -12.12 3.61
N VAL A 160 -0.99 -11.54 4.04
CA VAL A 160 -1.29 -11.34 5.46
C VAL A 160 -1.32 -12.68 6.21
N ALA A 161 -2.00 -13.69 5.68
CA ALA A 161 -1.99 -15.03 6.26
C ALA A 161 -0.59 -15.65 6.29
N GLY A 162 0.21 -15.45 5.24
CA GLY A 162 1.62 -15.87 5.20
C GLY A 162 2.49 -15.15 6.22
N PHE A 163 2.30 -13.85 6.41
CA PHE A 163 3.00 -13.07 7.43
C PHE A 163 2.64 -13.52 8.85
N MET A 164 1.36 -13.80 9.10
CA MET A 164 0.89 -14.39 10.35
C MET A 164 1.51 -15.78 10.57
N TYR A 165 1.64 -16.60 9.52
CA TYR A 165 2.33 -17.88 9.60
C TYR A 165 3.80 -17.70 10.05
N LEU A 166 4.53 -16.74 9.45
CA LEU A 166 5.91 -16.46 9.82
C LEU A 166 6.01 -16.02 11.28
N LEU A 167 5.18 -15.08 11.71
CA LEU A 167 5.10 -14.64 13.11
C LEU A 167 4.73 -15.76 14.08
N ARG A 168 4.02 -16.80 13.61
CA ARG A 168 3.60 -17.95 14.43
C ARG A 168 4.68 -19.02 14.58
N VAL A 169 5.49 -19.23 13.55
CA VAL A 169 6.42 -20.37 13.45
C VAL A 169 7.87 -19.99 13.74
N ILE A 170 8.26 -18.73 13.52
CA ILE A 170 9.62 -18.27 13.81
C ILE A 170 9.81 -18.25 15.32
N ASP A 171 10.79 -19.03 15.79
CA ASP A 171 11.20 -19.06 17.18
C ASP A 171 12.07 -17.83 17.50
N PHE A 172 11.62 -17.04 18.48
CA PHE A 172 12.32 -15.85 18.97
C PHE A 172 13.26 -16.13 20.15
N GLN A 173 13.23 -17.34 20.72
CA GLN A 173 14.18 -17.79 21.74
C GLN A 173 15.33 -18.60 21.12
N GLY A 174 15.17 -19.10 19.90
CA GLY A 174 16.19 -19.85 19.18
C GLY A 174 17.47 -19.04 18.94
N GLU A 175 18.61 -19.63 19.30
CA GLU A 175 19.93 -18.99 19.18
C GLU A 175 20.70 -19.42 17.93
N SER A 176 20.19 -20.39 17.18
CA SER A 176 20.88 -20.93 16.01
C SER A 176 21.07 -19.85 14.93
N LYS A 177 22.09 -20.02 14.06
CA LYS A 177 22.33 -19.11 12.93
C LYS A 177 21.11 -18.98 12.02
N ARG A 178 20.33 -20.07 11.88
CA ARG A 178 19.11 -20.11 11.07
C ARG A 178 18.00 -19.27 11.72
N ASP A 179 17.77 -19.45 13.02
CA ASP A 179 16.70 -18.74 13.74
C ASP A 179 16.97 -17.24 13.77
N LYS A 180 18.20 -16.83 14.10
CA LYS A 180 18.62 -15.42 14.06
C LYS A 180 18.44 -14.79 12.67
N ARG A 181 18.68 -15.55 11.60
CA ARG A 181 18.45 -15.08 10.22
C ARG A 181 16.97 -14.89 9.95
N MET A 182 16.12 -15.83 10.36
CA MET A 182 14.67 -15.75 10.14
C MET A 182 14.03 -14.62 10.96
N GLN A 183 14.42 -14.47 12.22
CA GLN A 183 14.03 -13.33 13.07
C GLN A 183 14.42 -12.01 12.41
N ARG A 184 15.65 -11.88 11.91
CA ARG A 184 16.12 -10.65 11.24
C ARG A 184 15.29 -10.31 10.01
N TRP A 185 15.05 -11.27 9.12
CA TRP A 185 14.24 -11.02 7.92
C TRP A 185 12.80 -10.66 8.26
N LEU A 186 12.25 -11.25 9.31
CA LEU A 186 10.91 -10.91 9.78
C LEU A 186 10.87 -9.47 10.32
N GLU A 187 11.87 -9.07 11.10
CA GLU A 187 12.01 -7.68 11.56
C GLU A 187 12.23 -6.72 10.40
N VAL A 188 12.96 -7.11 9.34
CA VAL A 188 13.09 -6.30 8.12
C VAL A 188 11.73 -6.10 7.45
N THR A 189 10.90 -7.15 7.34
CA THR A 189 9.52 -7.03 6.81
C THR A 189 8.69 -6.06 7.66
N ILE A 190 8.75 -6.18 8.99
CA ILE A 190 8.03 -5.27 9.91
C ILE A 190 8.56 -3.83 9.76
N TYR A 191 9.87 -3.66 9.64
CA TYR A 191 10.50 -2.36 9.46
C TYR A 191 9.96 -1.64 8.23
N PHE A 192 9.79 -2.33 7.09
CA PHE A 192 9.18 -1.71 5.90
C PHE A 192 7.73 -1.28 6.13
N VAL A 193 6.95 -2.03 6.91
CA VAL A 193 5.60 -1.59 7.32
C VAL A 193 5.68 -0.32 8.17
N VAL A 194 6.62 -0.27 9.12
CA VAL A 194 6.85 0.92 9.97
C VAL A 194 7.31 2.12 9.14
N VAL A 195 8.15 1.93 8.12
CA VAL A 195 8.56 2.98 7.17
C VAL A 195 7.36 3.62 6.49
N VAL A 196 6.42 2.80 5.99
CA VAL A 196 5.20 3.33 5.35
C VAL A 196 4.32 4.09 6.36
N VAL A 197 4.14 3.56 7.56
CA VAL A 197 3.37 4.23 8.63
C VAL A 197 4.01 5.56 9.02
N ALA A 198 5.33 5.58 9.24
CA ALA A 198 6.07 6.78 9.62
C ALA A 198 6.03 7.84 8.52
N PHE A 199 6.15 7.41 7.26
CA PHE A 199 6.02 8.29 6.10
C PHE A 199 4.66 8.99 6.09
N ILE A 200 3.57 8.23 6.18
CA ILE A 200 2.20 8.78 6.19
C ILE A 200 2.04 9.78 7.35
N GLY A 201 2.48 9.41 8.56
CA GLY A 201 2.44 10.30 9.73
C GLY A 201 3.25 11.57 9.53
N THR A 202 4.42 11.48 8.89
CA THR A 202 5.29 12.62 8.58
C THR A 202 4.64 13.57 7.59
N VAL A 203 4.00 13.05 6.53
CA VAL A 203 3.26 13.87 5.56
C VAL A 203 2.14 14.64 6.25
N PHE A 204 1.33 13.96 7.09
CA PHE A 204 0.24 14.62 7.80
C PHE A 204 0.73 15.64 8.82
N LEU A 205 1.84 15.37 9.50
CA LEU A 205 2.45 16.31 10.43
C LEU A 205 2.84 17.60 9.70
N PHE A 206 3.60 17.51 8.61
CA PHE A 206 4.08 18.70 7.89
C PHE A 206 2.96 19.46 7.17
N ARG A 207 1.97 18.75 6.63
CA ARG A 207 0.76 19.40 6.09
C ARG A 207 -0.06 20.10 7.17
N GLY A 208 -0.17 19.48 8.36
CA GLY A 208 -0.93 20.02 9.48
C GLY A 208 -0.33 21.30 10.06
N ILE A 209 1.00 21.44 10.04
CA ILE A 209 1.68 22.68 10.43
C ILE A 209 1.80 23.70 9.29
N GLY A 210 1.33 23.36 8.08
CA GLY A 210 1.33 24.27 6.93
C GLY A 210 2.70 24.49 6.28
N TYR A 211 3.63 23.53 6.37
CA TYR A 211 4.98 23.69 5.80
C TYR A 211 4.96 23.84 4.28
N GLU A 212 5.72 24.82 3.77
CA GLU A 212 5.85 25.10 2.34
C GLU A 212 7.30 25.47 1.94
N ALA A 213 7.75 24.91 0.81
CA ALA A 213 8.98 25.30 0.15
C ALA A 213 8.79 25.30 -1.37
N GLU A 214 9.25 26.36 -2.03
CA GLU A 214 9.09 26.63 -3.45
C GLU A 214 10.45 26.79 -4.13
N PHE A 215 10.59 26.08 -5.25
CA PHE A 215 11.78 26.13 -6.09
C PHE A 215 11.38 26.48 -7.52
N LEU A 216 12.14 27.36 -8.15
CA LEU A 216 12.01 27.66 -9.58
C LEU A 216 13.03 26.79 -10.33
N GLN A 217 12.53 25.80 -11.07
CA GLN A 217 13.38 24.95 -11.91
C GLN A 217 13.42 25.48 -13.34
N ARG A 218 14.64 25.67 -13.87
CA ARG A 218 14.88 26.02 -15.27
C ARG A 218 15.35 24.79 -16.04
N ASN A 219 14.52 24.31 -16.96
CA ASN A 219 14.91 23.23 -17.86
C ASN A 219 15.26 23.81 -19.24
N GLU A 220 16.44 23.46 -19.73
CA GLU A 220 16.79 23.69 -21.13
C GLU A 220 16.16 22.58 -21.98
N ILE A 221 15.20 22.94 -22.83
CA ILE A 221 14.70 22.02 -23.84
C ILE A 221 15.73 22.00 -24.97
N ALA A 222 16.45 20.89 -25.11
CA ALA A 222 17.26 20.62 -26.30
C ALA A 222 16.31 20.43 -27.50
N ALA A 223 15.99 21.53 -28.19
CA ALA A 223 15.28 21.48 -29.46
C ALA A 223 16.22 20.87 -30.51
N ALA A 224 15.77 19.79 -31.16
CA ALA A 224 16.55 19.08 -32.17
C ALA A 224 16.91 19.94 -33.38
N GLU A 225 16.29 21.11 -33.59
CA GLU A 225 16.73 22.12 -34.55
C GLU A 225 16.03 23.45 -34.24
N ARG A 226 16.83 24.47 -33.90
CA ARG A 226 16.54 25.91 -33.74
C ARG A 226 15.62 26.32 -32.55
N GLN A 227 16.22 27.17 -31.70
CA GLN A 227 15.71 27.79 -30.47
C GLN A 227 15.59 26.86 -29.25
N ALA A 228 16.58 26.90 -28.35
CA ALA A 228 16.43 26.41 -26.99
C ALA A 228 15.38 27.31 -26.27
N SER A 229 14.20 26.77 -25.98
CA SER A 229 13.23 27.42 -25.11
C SER A 229 13.52 27.02 -23.66
N ILE A 230 13.71 28.01 -22.80
CA ILE A 230 13.80 27.80 -21.35
C ILE A 230 12.37 27.66 -20.85
N SER A 231 12.02 26.51 -20.29
CA SER A 231 10.75 26.36 -19.56
C SER A 231 11.02 26.50 -18.06
N GLU A 232 10.36 27.47 -17.45
CA GLU A 232 10.38 27.68 -16.00
C GLU A 232 9.22 26.94 -15.35
N HIS A 233 9.50 26.12 -14.34
CA HIS A 233 8.49 25.39 -13.58
C HIS A 233 8.69 25.58 -12.09
N THR A 234 7.63 25.96 -11.39
CA THR A 234 7.63 26.05 -9.92
C THR A 234 7.35 24.67 -9.33
N VAL A 235 8.24 24.19 -8.46
CA VAL A 235 8.09 22.94 -7.72
C VAL A 235 7.82 23.26 -6.26
N ILE A 236 6.62 22.91 -5.81
CA ILE A 236 6.17 23.12 -4.43
C ILE A 236 6.37 21.84 -3.62
N TYR A 237 6.96 21.99 -2.43
CA TYR A 237 7.20 20.96 -1.45
C TYR A 237 6.34 21.24 -0.22
N LYS A 238 5.64 20.20 0.25
CA LYS A 238 4.87 20.22 1.51
C LYS A 238 5.58 19.49 2.66
N MET A 239 6.87 19.21 2.48
CA MET A 239 7.77 18.62 3.46
C MET A 239 9.14 19.29 3.33
N PRO A 240 9.92 19.39 4.41
CA PRO A 240 11.24 20.01 4.35
C PRO A 240 12.11 19.42 3.24
N PRO A 241 12.69 20.25 2.35
CA PRO A 241 13.46 19.77 1.23
C PRO A 241 14.85 19.35 1.70
N ILE A 242 15.12 18.04 1.70
CA ILE A 242 16.48 17.51 1.79
C ILE A 242 17.18 17.68 0.44
N PHE A 243 16.44 17.46 -0.65
CA PHE A 243 16.91 17.57 -2.03
C PHE A 243 16.15 18.67 -2.77
N LYS A 244 16.88 19.61 -3.40
CA LYS A 244 16.30 20.56 -4.35
C LYS A 244 16.24 19.96 -5.76
N PRO A 245 15.34 20.45 -6.64
CA PRO A 245 15.38 20.12 -8.06
C PRO A 245 16.71 20.47 -8.71
N TYR A 246 17.12 19.68 -9.70
CA TYR A 246 18.33 19.96 -10.47
C TYR A 246 18.17 21.28 -11.23
N ASN A 247 19.21 22.12 -11.21
CA ASN A 247 19.21 23.44 -11.86
C ASN A 247 18.03 24.33 -11.40
N SER A 248 17.82 24.40 -10.08
CA SER A 248 16.77 25.22 -9.49
C SER A 248 17.30 26.29 -8.53
N GLU A 249 16.57 27.41 -8.51
CA GLU A 249 16.72 28.52 -7.59
C GLU A 249 15.66 28.43 -6.48
N VAL A 250 16.03 28.88 -5.28
CA VAL A 250 15.10 28.92 -4.13
C VAL A 250 14.25 30.18 -4.25
N VAL A 251 12.93 30.00 -4.30
CA VAL A 251 11.96 31.12 -4.23
C VAL A 251 11.60 31.39 -2.78
N HIS A 252 11.18 30.35 -2.07
CA HIS A 252 10.74 30.44 -0.68
C HIS A 252 10.99 29.12 0.05
N ILE A 253 11.46 29.15 1.31
CA ILE A 253 11.60 27.95 2.15
C ILE A 253 11.23 28.31 3.58
N ASP A 254 10.20 27.65 4.11
CA ASP A 254 9.93 27.67 5.55
C ASP A 254 11.10 27.07 6.33
N SER A 255 11.46 27.71 7.44
CA SER A 255 12.56 27.21 8.26
C SER A 255 12.16 25.94 9.00
N PHE A 256 12.98 24.90 8.85
CA PHE A 256 12.84 23.64 9.59
C PHE A 256 14.17 23.30 10.25
N LEU A 257 14.19 23.18 11.59
CA LEU A 257 15.41 22.96 12.39
C LEU A 257 16.53 23.97 12.09
N GLY A 258 16.17 25.22 11.73
CA GLY A 258 17.11 26.27 11.38
C GLY A 258 17.69 26.18 9.96
N LEU A 259 17.34 25.16 9.18
CA LEU A 259 17.69 25.06 7.77
C LEU A 259 16.85 26.06 6.96
N LYS A 260 17.51 26.80 6.05
CA LYS A 260 16.90 27.76 5.12
C LYS A 260 17.15 27.42 3.65
N SER A 261 17.81 26.29 3.38
CA SER A 261 18.11 25.80 2.05
C SER A 261 18.04 24.28 2.03
N ALA A 262 17.79 23.71 0.85
CA ALA A 262 17.98 22.27 0.66
C ALA A 262 19.44 21.89 0.85
N VAL A 263 19.70 20.69 1.37
CA VAL A 263 21.05 20.22 1.70
C VAL A 263 21.76 19.68 0.47
N PHE A 264 21.01 19.02 -0.42
CA PHE A 264 21.55 18.34 -1.59
C PHE A 264 20.77 18.70 -2.85
N GLU A 265 21.36 18.43 -4.00
CA GLU A 265 20.69 18.48 -5.29
C GLU A 265 20.25 17.07 -5.72
N THR A 266 19.14 16.98 -6.43
CA THR A 266 18.60 15.70 -6.89
C THR A 266 19.53 15.07 -7.94
N PRO A 267 19.74 13.73 -7.93
CA PRO A 267 20.60 13.09 -8.92
C PRO A 267 20.18 13.36 -10.37
N VAL A 268 21.15 13.67 -11.24
CA VAL A 268 20.92 14.10 -12.64
C VAL A 268 20.14 13.09 -13.48
N TRP A 269 20.23 11.80 -13.15
CA TRP A 269 19.50 10.74 -13.86
C TRP A 269 17.99 10.73 -13.55
N MET A 270 17.55 11.38 -12.46
CA MET A 270 16.15 11.50 -12.10
C MET A 270 15.49 12.64 -12.87
N LYS A 271 14.86 12.30 -13.99
CA LYS A 271 14.17 13.25 -14.87
C LYS A 271 12.73 13.51 -14.42
N GLY A 272 12.26 14.73 -14.65
CA GLY A 272 10.88 15.16 -14.41
C GLY A 272 10.76 16.24 -13.34
N VAL A 273 9.75 17.10 -13.48
CA VAL A 273 9.49 18.26 -12.61
C VAL A 273 9.34 17.86 -11.13
N ASP A 274 8.70 16.71 -10.89
CA ASP A 274 8.45 16.20 -9.55
C ASP A 274 9.53 15.22 -9.04
N ALA A 275 10.58 14.95 -9.83
CA ALA A 275 11.54 13.89 -9.51
C ALA A 275 12.26 14.14 -8.17
N ALA A 276 12.61 15.40 -7.92
CA ALA A 276 13.23 15.85 -6.68
C ALA A 276 12.30 15.71 -5.47
N ARG A 277 11.01 16.04 -5.65
CA ARG A 277 9.97 15.88 -4.61
C ARG A 277 9.74 14.41 -4.28
N LYS A 278 9.71 13.55 -5.30
CA LYS A 278 9.59 12.09 -5.14
C LYS A 278 10.81 11.50 -4.43
N TRP A 279 12.03 11.93 -4.79
CA TRP A 279 13.24 11.49 -4.11
C TRP A 279 13.27 11.92 -2.63
N ASN A 280 12.92 13.19 -2.36
CA ASN A 280 12.77 13.72 -1.01
C ASN A 280 11.77 12.87 -0.18
N THR A 281 10.65 12.49 -0.79
CA THR A 281 9.63 11.62 -0.20
C THR A 281 10.19 10.25 0.19
N VAL A 282 10.96 9.62 -0.70
CA VAL A 282 11.61 8.32 -0.43
C VAL A 282 12.58 8.45 0.74
N VAL A 283 13.44 9.46 0.75
CA VAL A 283 14.41 9.63 1.84
C VAL A 283 13.72 9.92 3.17
N TRP A 284 12.71 10.79 3.20
CA TRP A 284 11.90 11.04 4.39
C TRP A 284 11.21 9.78 4.91
N SER A 285 10.74 8.90 4.03
CA SER A 285 10.10 7.64 4.46
C SER A 285 11.07 6.77 5.28
N PHE A 286 12.32 6.62 4.82
CA PHE A 286 13.33 5.83 5.52
C PHE A 286 13.85 6.52 6.77
N LEU A 287 14.04 7.84 6.76
CA LEU A 287 14.49 8.60 7.93
C LEU A 287 13.47 8.56 9.06
N SER A 288 12.21 8.95 8.77
CA SER A 288 11.11 8.90 9.74
C SER A 288 10.82 7.45 10.18
N GLY A 289 10.88 6.50 9.25
CA GLY A 289 10.72 5.07 9.52
C GLY A 289 11.77 4.49 10.45
N SER A 290 13.04 4.81 10.22
CA SER A 290 14.16 4.42 11.09
C SER A 290 14.02 5.01 12.48
N LEU A 291 13.65 6.29 12.58
CA LEU A 291 13.39 6.96 13.84
C LEU A 291 12.23 6.29 14.61
N LEU A 292 11.09 6.10 13.94
CA LEU A 292 9.91 5.48 14.56
C LEU A 292 10.19 4.03 15.00
N TYR A 293 10.84 3.25 14.14
CA TYR A 293 11.24 1.88 14.48
C TYR A 293 12.21 1.85 15.66
N GLY A 294 13.19 2.75 15.70
CA GLY A 294 14.10 2.92 16.83
C GLY A 294 13.37 3.24 18.13
N ILE A 295 12.44 4.20 18.11
CA ILE A 295 11.60 4.56 19.27
C ILE A 295 10.78 3.35 19.74
N ILE A 296 10.11 2.64 18.83
CA ILE A 296 9.33 1.45 19.15
C ILE A 296 10.23 0.37 19.79
N ARG A 297 11.42 0.14 19.23
CA ARG A 297 12.39 -0.83 19.75
C ARG A 297 12.92 -0.43 21.14
N LEU A 298 13.15 0.86 21.39
CA LEU A 298 13.56 1.39 22.70
C LEU A 298 12.47 1.21 23.76
N LEU A 299 11.21 1.49 23.41
CA LEU A 299 10.06 1.33 24.29
C LEU A 299 9.76 -0.13 24.60
N LEU A 300 9.74 -1.00 23.58
CA LEU A 300 9.44 -2.42 23.75
C LEU A 300 10.61 -3.21 24.34
N ARG A 301 11.85 -2.70 24.23
CA ARG A 301 13.11 -3.36 24.61
C ARG A 301 13.28 -4.76 24.00
N LYS A 302 12.51 -5.08 22.96
CA LYS A 302 12.44 -6.38 22.29
C LYS A 302 12.10 -6.19 20.81
N PRO A 303 12.40 -7.19 19.96
CA PRO A 303 11.90 -7.22 18.59
C PRO A 303 10.38 -7.12 18.51
N ILE A 304 9.88 -6.40 17.51
CA ILE A 304 8.44 -6.17 17.36
C ILE A 304 7.74 -7.50 17.10
N GLY A 305 8.32 -8.36 16.26
CA GLY A 305 7.82 -9.70 16.00
C GLY A 305 7.73 -10.54 17.27
N ALA A 306 8.68 -10.39 18.22
CA ALA A 306 8.66 -11.10 19.49
C ALA A 306 7.51 -10.64 20.40
N VAL A 307 7.06 -9.39 20.27
CA VAL A 307 5.89 -8.85 20.98
C VAL A 307 4.58 -9.32 20.35
N LEU A 308 4.55 -9.50 19.02
CA LEU A 308 3.37 -9.95 18.28
C LEU A 308 3.17 -11.47 18.32
N HIS A 309 4.25 -12.26 18.36
CA HIS A 309 4.23 -13.73 18.34
C HIS A 309 3.28 -14.37 19.39
N PRO A 310 3.25 -13.95 20.67
CA PRO A 310 2.38 -14.55 21.69
C PRO A 310 0.89 -14.54 21.34
N SER A 311 0.43 -13.53 20.59
CA SER A 311 -0.98 -13.40 20.18
C SER A 311 -1.40 -14.47 19.17
N LEU A 312 -0.45 -15.13 18.51
CA LEU A 312 -0.71 -16.11 17.45
C LEU A 312 -0.56 -17.56 17.94
N GLN A 313 -0.01 -17.82 19.13
CA GLN A 313 0.34 -19.19 19.58
C GLN A 313 -0.82 -20.20 19.51
N ARG A 314 -2.06 -19.74 19.66
CA ARG A 314 -3.28 -20.57 19.64
C ARG A 314 -3.77 -20.92 18.23
N ILE A 315 -3.19 -20.32 17.20
CA ILE A 315 -3.56 -20.57 15.82
C ILE A 315 -2.78 -21.76 15.30
N ASP A 316 -3.48 -22.68 14.63
CA ASP A 316 -2.83 -23.73 13.85
C ASP A 316 -2.11 -23.09 12.64
N PRO A 317 -0.77 -23.21 12.55
CA PRO A 317 -0.03 -22.70 11.40
C PRO A 317 -0.47 -23.35 10.08
N LYS A 318 -0.95 -24.60 10.07
CA LYS A 318 -1.44 -25.24 8.83
C LYS A 318 -2.64 -24.49 8.26
N HIS A 319 -3.52 -24.01 9.12
CA HIS A 319 -4.68 -23.22 8.72
C HIS A 319 -4.28 -21.88 8.08
N LEU A 320 -3.26 -21.20 8.61
CA LEU A 320 -2.72 -19.97 8.01
C LEU A 320 -2.06 -20.24 6.65
N ASP A 321 -1.29 -21.32 6.54
CA ASP A 321 -0.66 -21.74 5.28
C ASP A 321 -1.71 -22.04 4.20
N GLU A 322 -2.81 -22.70 4.58
CA GLU A 322 -3.94 -23.00 3.70
C GLU A 322 -4.70 -21.76 3.26
N ILE A 323 -5.03 -20.84 4.18
CA ILE A 323 -5.66 -19.56 3.83
C ILE A 323 -4.78 -18.80 2.84
N SER A 324 -3.48 -18.72 3.13
CA SER A 324 -2.50 -18.06 2.27
C SER A 324 -2.51 -18.65 0.85
N TYR A 325 -2.51 -19.98 0.75
CA TYR A 325 -2.58 -20.69 -0.52
C TYR A 325 -3.83 -20.35 -1.32
N ARG A 326 -5.01 -20.57 -0.71
CA ARG A 326 -6.27 -20.52 -1.43
C ARG A 326 -6.60 -19.10 -1.83
N ALA A 327 -6.27 -18.12 -1.00
CA ALA A 327 -6.37 -16.71 -1.38
C ALA A 327 -5.52 -16.40 -2.61
N ILE A 328 -4.25 -16.82 -2.64
CA ILE A 328 -3.37 -16.59 -3.80
C ILE A 328 -3.85 -17.37 -5.04
N ALA A 329 -4.29 -18.61 -4.88
CA ALA A 329 -4.81 -19.43 -5.97
C ALA A 329 -6.08 -18.84 -6.59
N LEU A 330 -6.97 -18.23 -5.79
CA LEU A 330 -8.13 -17.48 -6.29
C LEU A 330 -7.73 -16.16 -6.95
N GLY A 331 -6.75 -15.46 -6.40
CA GLY A 331 -6.28 -14.19 -6.93
C GLY A 331 -5.57 -14.29 -8.27
N PHE A 332 -4.86 -15.39 -8.52
CA PHE A 332 -3.99 -15.53 -9.69
C PHE A 332 -4.73 -15.49 -11.04
N PRO A 333 -5.84 -16.24 -11.26
CA PRO A 333 -6.63 -16.11 -12.49
C PRO A 333 -7.24 -14.72 -12.65
N VAL A 334 -7.72 -14.11 -11.57
CA VAL A 334 -8.32 -12.77 -11.58
C VAL A 334 -7.27 -11.72 -11.96
N TYR A 335 -6.08 -11.81 -11.38
CA TYR A 335 -4.95 -10.94 -11.71
C TYR A 335 -4.48 -11.16 -13.15
N THR A 336 -4.44 -12.41 -13.63
CA THR A 336 -4.06 -12.72 -15.03
C THR A 336 -5.02 -12.05 -16.02
N LEU A 337 -6.32 -12.18 -15.77
CA LEU A 337 -7.35 -11.54 -16.59
C LEU A 337 -7.25 -10.02 -16.52
N GLY A 338 -7.21 -9.45 -15.31
CA GLY A 338 -7.13 -8.01 -15.11
C GLY A 338 -5.82 -7.41 -15.60
N ALA A 339 -4.72 -7.74 -14.96
CA ALA A 339 -3.42 -7.07 -15.12
C ALA A 339 -2.66 -7.42 -16.40
N LEU A 340 -2.99 -8.53 -17.08
CA LEU A 340 -2.36 -8.89 -18.37
C LEU A 340 -3.36 -8.84 -19.52
N ILE A 341 -4.40 -9.69 -19.51
CA ILE A 341 -5.26 -9.86 -20.68
C ILE A 341 -6.05 -8.59 -21.00
N PHE A 342 -6.82 -8.08 -20.03
CA PHE A 342 -7.61 -6.86 -20.22
C PHE A 342 -6.73 -5.61 -20.30
N ALA A 343 -5.55 -5.63 -19.69
CA ALA A 343 -4.53 -4.61 -19.85
C ALA A 343 -4.08 -4.48 -21.31
N MET A 344 -3.73 -5.61 -21.95
CA MET A 344 -3.28 -5.66 -23.34
C MET A 344 -4.39 -5.21 -24.30
N ILE A 345 -5.64 -5.61 -24.06
CA ILE A 345 -6.80 -5.17 -24.86
C ILE A 345 -6.96 -3.65 -24.75
N TRP A 346 -6.93 -3.10 -23.53
CA TRP A 346 -7.00 -1.66 -23.32
C TRP A 346 -5.83 -0.93 -23.99
N ALA A 347 -4.60 -1.42 -23.83
CA ALA A 347 -3.40 -0.83 -24.44
C ALA A 347 -3.49 -0.79 -25.98
N SER A 348 -4.01 -1.85 -26.60
CA SER A 348 -4.23 -1.90 -28.05
C SER A 348 -5.21 -0.83 -28.52
N ILE A 349 -6.28 -0.61 -27.77
CA ILE A 349 -7.28 0.43 -28.08
C ILE A 349 -6.73 1.84 -27.83
N ALA A 350 -5.98 2.02 -26.75
CA ALA A 350 -5.49 3.33 -26.32
C ALA A 350 -4.26 3.81 -27.11
N TRP A 351 -3.35 2.89 -27.44
CA TRP A 351 -2.02 3.20 -28.00
C TRP A 351 -1.71 2.46 -29.31
N GLY A 352 -2.64 1.67 -29.84
CA GLY A 352 -2.44 0.90 -31.08
C GLY A 352 -1.50 -0.29 -30.95
N ARG A 353 -1.14 -0.70 -29.71
CA ARG A 353 -0.25 -1.84 -29.43
C ARG A 353 -0.61 -2.55 -28.14
N PHE A 354 -0.45 -3.86 -28.09
CA PHE A 354 -0.77 -4.67 -26.91
C PHE A 354 0.22 -4.51 -25.74
N TRP A 355 1.45 -4.08 -26.03
CA TRP A 355 2.52 -3.97 -25.03
C TRP A 355 3.50 -2.87 -25.43
N ALA A 356 3.95 -2.08 -24.45
CA ALA A 356 4.84 -0.93 -24.62
C ALA A 356 6.14 -1.03 -23.81
N TRP A 357 6.34 -2.11 -23.03
CA TRP A 357 7.46 -2.25 -22.09
C TRP A 357 7.51 -1.12 -21.05
N ASP A 358 6.36 -0.55 -20.73
CA ASP A 358 6.26 0.46 -19.67
C ASP A 358 6.62 -0.18 -18.32
N PRO A 359 7.27 0.53 -17.39
CA PRO A 359 7.62 -0.01 -16.08
C PRO A 359 6.43 -0.67 -15.34
N LYS A 360 5.20 -0.17 -15.46
CA LYS A 360 4.05 -0.83 -14.84
C LYS A 360 3.67 -2.14 -15.52
N GLU A 361 3.73 -2.19 -16.85
CA GLU A 361 3.50 -3.41 -17.63
C GLU A 361 4.53 -4.49 -17.24
N VAL A 362 5.82 -4.13 -17.27
CA VAL A 362 6.91 -5.04 -16.91
C VAL A 362 6.74 -5.58 -15.49
N TRP A 363 6.43 -4.72 -14.53
CA TRP A 363 6.24 -5.16 -13.15
C TRP A 363 4.94 -5.93 -12.90
N ALA A 364 3.89 -5.67 -13.70
CA ALA A 364 2.72 -6.53 -13.73
C ALA A 364 3.07 -7.95 -14.21
N LEU A 365 3.91 -8.08 -15.24
CA LEU A 365 4.43 -9.37 -15.71
C LEU A 365 5.35 -10.05 -14.68
N ILE A 366 6.24 -9.31 -14.02
CA ILE A 366 7.09 -9.85 -12.94
C ILE A 366 6.23 -10.40 -11.81
N THR A 367 5.17 -9.66 -11.42
CA THR A 367 4.21 -10.10 -10.40
C THR A 367 3.54 -11.40 -10.83
N TRP A 368 3.07 -11.47 -12.08
CA TRP A 368 2.46 -12.68 -12.62
C TRP A 368 3.42 -13.87 -12.62
N LEU A 369 4.64 -13.70 -13.13
CA LEU A 369 5.68 -14.75 -13.14
C LEU A 369 6.03 -15.22 -11.73
N PHE A 370 6.13 -14.29 -10.78
CA PHE A 370 6.42 -14.62 -9.38
C PHE A 370 5.32 -15.49 -8.77
N TYR A 371 4.05 -15.13 -8.93
CA TYR A 371 2.93 -15.91 -8.41
C TYR A 371 2.69 -17.21 -9.18
N SER A 372 3.01 -17.25 -10.48
CA SER A 372 3.09 -18.49 -11.26
C SER A 372 4.12 -19.45 -10.66
N ALA A 373 5.33 -18.95 -10.38
CA ALA A 373 6.39 -19.75 -9.75
C ALA A 373 6.00 -20.20 -8.34
N TYR A 374 5.36 -19.33 -7.56
CA TYR A 374 4.82 -19.67 -6.24
C TYR A 374 3.85 -20.86 -6.31
N LEU A 375 2.82 -20.78 -7.17
CA LEU A 375 1.82 -21.82 -7.31
C LEU A 375 2.44 -23.10 -7.88
N HIS A 376 3.34 -22.97 -8.86
CA HIS A 376 4.04 -24.11 -9.43
C HIS A 376 4.87 -24.85 -8.36
N LEU A 377 5.68 -24.14 -7.56
CA LEU A 377 6.48 -24.75 -6.49
C LEU A 377 5.62 -25.39 -5.40
N ARG A 378 4.44 -24.83 -5.14
CA ARG A 378 3.48 -25.39 -4.19
C ARG A 378 2.92 -26.72 -4.68
N LEU A 379 2.54 -26.80 -5.95
CA LEU A 379 1.95 -27.98 -6.58
C LEU A 379 3.00 -29.06 -6.89
N SER A 380 4.19 -28.68 -7.40
CA SER A 380 5.17 -29.64 -7.93
C SER A 380 6.21 -30.09 -6.90
N ARG A 381 6.64 -29.19 -6.00
CA ARG A 381 7.75 -29.45 -5.06
C ARG A 381 7.31 -29.54 -3.61
N SER A 382 6.02 -29.56 -3.33
CA SER A 382 5.49 -29.63 -1.96
C SER A 382 6.05 -28.51 -1.05
N TRP A 383 6.18 -27.29 -1.59
CA TRP A 383 6.61 -26.13 -0.80
C TRP A 383 5.47 -25.65 0.09
N TYR A 384 5.42 -26.18 1.32
CA TYR A 384 4.47 -25.81 2.36
C TYR A 384 5.14 -25.02 3.50
N GLY A 385 4.32 -24.32 4.28
CA GLY A 385 4.74 -23.66 5.50
C GLY A 385 5.76 -22.55 5.27
N LEU A 386 6.92 -22.60 5.94
CA LEU A 386 7.88 -21.49 5.99
C LEU A 386 8.32 -20.97 4.61
N ARG A 387 8.58 -21.85 3.65
CA ARG A 387 9.01 -21.44 2.30
C ARG A 387 7.89 -20.74 1.56
N SER A 388 6.67 -21.28 1.66
CA SER A 388 5.48 -20.70 1.05
C SER A 388 5.15 -19.34 1.66
N ALA A 389 5.21 -19.24 2.98
CA ALA A 389 4.94 -18.01 3.71
C ALA A 389 5.93 -16.87 3.36
N TRP A 390 7.21 -17.19 3.17
CA TRP A 390 8.17 -16.18 2.67
C TRP A 390 7.87 -15.74 1.24
N LEU A 391 7.55 -16.67 0.35
CA LEU A 391 7.20 -16.33 -1.03
C LEU A 391 5.93 -15.48 -1.09
N SER A 392 4.89 -15.75 -0.29
CA SER A 392 3.68 -14.93 -0.31
C SER A 392 3.94 -13.49 0.16
N VAL A 393 4.75 -13.30 1.20
CA VAL A 393 5.16 -11.97 1.68
C VAL A 393 6.00 -11.23 0.64
N ILE A 394 7.01 -11.88 0.07
CA ILE A 394 7.86 -11.28 -0.97
C ILE A 394 7.03 -10.95 -2.21
N GLY A 395 6.12 -11.84 -2.62
CA GLY A 395 5.24 -11.63 -3.76
C GLY A 395 4.35 -10.40 -3.57
N TYR A 396 3.87 -10.14 -2.36
CA TYR A 396 3.09 -8.92 -2.11
C TYR A 396 3.96 -7.66 -2.08
N ILE A 397 5.22 -7.75 -1.65
CA ILE A 397 6.18 -6.64 -1.81
C ILE A 397 6.37 -6.31 -3.29
N VAL A 398 6.46 -7.31 -4.17
CA VAL A 398 6.52 -7.12 -5.63
C VAL A 398 5.25 -6.41 -6.14
N VAL A 399 4.06 -6.81 -5.69
CA VAL A 399 2.79 -6.12 -6.02
C VAL A 399 2.83 -4.66 -5.58
N MET A 400 3.23 -4.38 -4.33
CA MET A 400 3.33 -3.01 -3.79
C MET A 400 4.35 -2.17 -4.55
N PHE A 401 5.44 -2.76 -5.03
CA PHE A 401 6.38 -2.06 -5.89
C PHE A 401 5.73 -1.65 -7.22
N THR A 402 4.95 -2.53 -7.85
CA THR A 402 4.19 -2.20 -9.07
C THR A 402 3.21 -1.04 -8.83
N LEU A 403 2.44 -1.09 -7.73
CA LEU A 403 1.36 -0.13 -7.46
C LEU A 403 1.85 1.22 -6.93
N ILE A 404 2.91 1.23 -6.12
CA ILE A 404 3.42 2.41 -5.41
C ILE A 404 4.84 2.76 -5.87
N GLY A 405 5.76 1.79 -5.86
CA GLY A 405 7.19 2.00 -6.12
C GLY A 405 7.47 2.60 -7.50
N ILE A 406 6.82 2.08 -8.55
CA ILE A 406 6.98 2.60 -9.91
C ILE A 406 6.62 4.09 -9.99
N ASN A 407 5.50 4.48 -9.37
CA ASN A 407 5.03 5.86 -9.38
C ASN A 407 5.99 6.85 -8.68
N LEU A 408 6.74 6.36 -7.67
CA LEU A 408 7.70 7.15 -6.90
C LEU A 408 9.08 7.23 -7.54
N ILE A 409 9.56 6.16 -8.18
CA ILE A 409 10.98 6.04 -8.56
C ILE A 409 11.16 6.13 -10.07
N ILE A 410 10.19 5.69 -10.88
CA ILE A 410 10.37 5.48 -12.31
C ILE A 410 9.32 6.26 -13.11
N ALA A 411 9.77 7.11 -14.03
CA ALA A 411 8.89 7.79 -14.98
C ALA A 411 8.37 6.78 -16.04
N GLY A 412 7.08 6.85 -16.38
CA GLY A 412 6.44 5.97 -17.37
C GLY A 412 5.15 6.56 -17.91
N LEU A 413 4.62 5.95 -18.98
CA LEU A 413 3.37 6.35 -19.66
C LEU A 413 2.14 6.27 -18.74
N HIS A 414 2.26 5.57 -17.62
CA HIS A 414 1.25 5.45 -16.58
C HIS A 414 1.52 6.31 -15.33
N SER A 415 2.44 7.29 -15.37
CA SER A 415 2.75 8.09 -14.18
C SER A 415 1.60 9.06 -13.87
N TYR A 416 0.68 8.65 -12.98
CA TYR A 416 -0.40 9.50 -12.44
C TYR A 416 -0.02 10.15 -11.11
N ALA A 417 1.26 10.13 -10.75
CA ALA A 417 1.73 10.56 -9.44
C ALA A 417 2.03 12.06 -9.45
N GLY A 418 0.99 12.86 -9.27
CA GLY A 418 1.07 14.23 -8.76
C GLY A 418 0.99 14.24 -7.23
N VAL A 419 1.83 13.45 -6.55
CA VAL A 419 1.95 13.49 -5.07
C VAL A 419 2.41 14.86 -4.63
#